data_AF-A0AAN0MPF9-F1
#
_entry.id   AF-A0AAN0MPF9-F1
#
_cell.length_a   1.000
_cell.length_b   1.000
_cell.length_c   1.000
_cell.angle_alpha   90.00
_cell.angle_beta   90.00
_cell.angle_gamma   90.00
#
_symmetry.space_group_name_H-M   'P 1'
#
loop_
_entity.id
_entity.type
_entity.pdbx_description
1 polymer ?
#
loop_
_entity_poly.entity_id
_entity_poly.type
_entity_poly.pdbx_seq_one_letter_code
_entity_poly.pdbx_strand_id
1 'polypeptide(L)'
;MKSNKQRRAEIKQRRWARMEQQRKAALLPAMPHGALAADVQLLALIHGEPFWLPDFYVDIRYRCCDCGNACVWTAQDQKWWREQVQGNLYAGASRCKDCRARHRAWRQSHCDAAEMAALRALWRARPDAAARARVNAALQAKAPDLRCLAAQALAWWWVQFGDQPAHAQLEALSLERSWAPRIDRILRRELELRPGVHRVCRVVSYPRVTMGAALPGH
;
A
#
# COMPACT_ATOMS: atom_id res chain seq x y z
N MET A 1 -16.27 1.13 -61.32
CA MET A 1 -15.19 2.15 -61.34
C MET A 1 -15.66 3.34 -60.52
N LYS A 2 -14.91 3.81 -59.50
CA LYS A 2 -15.36 4.93 -58.65
C LYS A 2 -15.34 6.24 -59.45
N SER A 3 -16.37 7.08 -59.26
CA SER A 3 -16.46 8.39 -59.91
C SER A 3 -15.30 9.29 -59.45
N ASN A 4 -14.82 10.18 -60.33
CA ASN A 4 -13.81 11.18 -59.98
C ASN A 4 -14.21 12.03 -58.77
N LYS A 5 -15.52 12.28 -58.58
CA LYS A 5 -16.06 12.98 -57.40
C LYS A 5 -15.85 12.18 -56.12
N GLN A 6 -16.08 10.86 -56.16
CA GLN A 6 -15.87 9.96 -55.04
C GLN A 6 -14.37 9.86 -54.69
N ARG A 7 -13.50 9.75 -55.71
CA ARG A 7 -12.04 9.69 -55.51
C ARG A 7 -11.47 10.97 -54.87
N ARG A 8 -11.95 12.16 -55.28
CA ARG A 8 -11.58 13.44 -54.67
C ARG A 8 -12.03 13.54 -53.20
N ALA A 9 -13.23 13.05 -52.87
CA ALA A 9 -13.73 13.03 -51.50
C ALA A 9 -12.88 12.12 -50.59
N GLU A 10 -12.52 10.92 -51.05
CA GLU A 10 -11.64 10.00 -50.30
C GLU A 10 -10.26 10.61 -50.04
N ILE A 11 -9.66 11.28 -51.03
CA ILE A 11 -8.36 11.95 -50.87
C ILE A 11 -8.48 13.07 -49.82
N LYS A 12 -9.55 13.86 -49.84
CA LYS A 12 -9.79 14.93 -48.86
C LYS A 12 -9.95 14.36 -47.44
N GLN A 13 -10.72 13.28 -47.28
CA GLN A 13 -10.88 12.58 -46.01
C GLN A 13 -9.55 12.04 -45.47
N ARG A 14 -8.74 11.39 -46.32
CA ARG A 14 -7.40 10.90 -45.92
C ARG A 14 -6.48 12.03 -45.48
N ARG A 15 -6.52 13.19 -46.16
CA ARG A 15 -5.75 14.38 -45.76
C ARG A 15 -6.21 14.91 -44.40
N TRP A 16 -7.51 15.01 -44.19
CA TRP A 16 -8.10 15.41 -42.91
C TRP A 16 -7.71 14.44 -41.77
N ALA A 17 -7.79 13.13 -42.02
CA ALA A 17 -7.39 12.13 -41.03
C ALA A 17 -5.91 12.22 -40.65
N ARG A 18 -5.02 12.46 -41.63
CA ARG A 18 -3.58 12.69 -41.35
C ARG A 18 -3.34 13.97 -40.56
N MET A 19 -4.01 15.07 -40.91
CA MET A 19 -3.91 16.33 -40.18
C MET A 19 -4.39 16.18 -38.74
N GLU A 20 -5.49 15.46 -38.52
CA GLU A 20 -6.01 15.19 -37.18
C GLU A 20 -5.07 14.29 -36.37
N GLN A 21 -4.47 13.27 -37.00
CA GLN A 21 -3.44 12.44 -36.36
C GLN A 21 -2.21 13.25 -35.96
N GLN A 22 -1.71 14.12 -36.85
CA GLN A 22 -0.58 15.01 -36.54
C GLN A 22 -0.92 16.00 -35.44
N ARG A 23 -2.12 16.58 -35.45
CA ARG A 23 -2.59 17.49 -34.39
C ARG A 23 -2.67 16.78 -33.05
N LYS A 24 -3.23 15.56 -33.01
CA LYS A 24 -3.28 14.73 -31.79
C LYS A 24 -1.88 14.40 -31.28
N ALA A 25 -0.96 14.03 -32.16
CA ALA A 25 0.42 13.75 -31.77
C ALA A 25 1.14 14.99 -31.22
N ALA A 26 0.90 16.17 -31.80
CA ALA A 26 1.50 17.43 -31.33
C ALA A 26 0.94 17.90 -29.97
N LEU A 27 -0.28 17.46 -29.60
CA LEU A 27 -0.88 17.74 -28.29
C LEU A 27 -0.39 16.79 -27.19
N LEU A 28 0.26 15.67 -27.54
CA LEU A 28 0.87 14.80 -26.54
C LEU A 28 2.08 15.52 -25.92
N PRO A 29 2.15 15.61 -24.58
CA PRO A 29 3.31 16.21 -23.93
C PRO A 29 4.56 15.45 -24.37
N ALA A 30 5.57 16.20 -24.82
CA ALA A 30 6.85 15.62 -25.18
C ALA A 30 7.44 14.90 -23.96
N MET A 31 7.84 13.64 -24.16
CA MET A 31 8.46 12.85 -23.11
C MET A 31 9.72 13.58 -22.59
N PRO A 32 9.84 13.82 -21.28
CA PRO A 32 11.02 14.48 -20.73
C PRO A 32 12.30 13.71 -21.06
N HIS A 33 13.42 14.42 -21.23
CA HIS A 33 14.71 13.77 -21.46
C HIS A 33 15.04 12.81 -20.31
N GLY A 34 15.36 11.55 -20.65
CA GLY A 34 15.74 10.52 -19.67
C GLY A 34 14.54 9.86 -18.99
N ALA A 35 13.31 10.21 -19.37
CA ALA A 35 12.13 9.48 -18.95
C ALA A 35 12.02 8.14 -19.68
N LEU A 36 11.37 7.18 -19.04
CA LEU A 36 11.06 5.87 -19.62
C LEU A 36 9.56 5.77 -19.87
N ALA A 37 9.16 5.37 -21.09
CA ALA A 37 7.77 5.12 -21.42
C ALA A 37 7.17 4.05 -20.46
N ALA A 38 5.98 4.32 -19.95
CA ALA A 38 5.20 3.33 -19.22
C ALA A 38 4.40 2.47 -20.20
N ASP A 39 4.23 1.19 -19.89
CA ASP A 39 3.29 0.34 -20.62
C ASP A 39 1.88 0.52 -20.04
N VAL A 40 1.18 1.54 -20.52
CA VAL A 40 -0.16 1.90 -20.02
C VAL A 40 -1.16 0.76 -20.16
N GLN A 41 -1.05 -0.06 -21.21
CA GLN A 41 -1.95 -1.20 -21.42
C GLN A 41 -1.71 -2.29 -20.39
N LEU A 42 -0.43 -2.61 -20.13
CA LEU A 42 -0.06 -3.55 -19.08
C LEU A 42 -0.50 -3.04 -17.70
N LEU A 43 -0.31 -1.75 -17.40
CA LEU A 43 -0.73 -1.18 -16.13
C LEU A 43 -2.26 -1.23 -15.95
N ALA A 44 -3.02 -1.00 -17.02
CA ALA A 44 -4.48 -1.15 -17.00
C ALA A 44 -4.89 -2.61 -16.76
N LEU A 45 -4.16 -3.58 -17.32
CA LEU A 45 -4.41 -5.00 -17.07
C LEU A 45 -4.13 -5.39 -15.61
N ILE A 46 -3.03 -4.90 -15.03
CA ILE A 46 -2.62 -5.24 -13.66
C ILE A 46 -3.53 -4.56 -12.62
N HIS A 47 -3.91 -3.30 -12.84
CA HIS A 47 -4.55 -2.46 -11.83
C HIS A 47 -6.00 -2.07 -12.16
N GLY A 48 -6.54 -2.52 -13.29
CA GLY A 48 -7.86 -2.14 -13.80
C GLY A 48 -7.86 -0.74 -14.42
N GLU A 49 -8.95 0.01 -14.23
CA GLU A 49 -9.06 1.41 -14.66
C GLU A 49 -8.91 2.36 -13.45
N PRO A 50 -7.69 2.56 -12.92
CA PRO A 50 -7.50 3.52 -11.83
C PRO A 50 -7.71 4.94 -12.35
N PHE A 51 -8.00 5.87 -11.43
CA PHE A 51 -8.15 7.29 -11.73
C PHE A 51 -6.94 7.90 -12.47
N TRP A 52 -5.76 7.27 -12.36
CA TRP A 52 -4.55 7.73 -13.01
C TRP A 52 -3.57 6.58 -13.31
N LEU A 53 -3.02 6.59 -14.53
CA LEU A 53 -1.88 5.78 -14.95
C LEU A 53 -0.75 6.70 -15.44
N PRO A 54 0.52 6.42 -15.09
CA PRO A 54 1.64 7.17 -15.63
C PRO A 54 1.82 6.86 -17.11
N ASP A 55 2.05 7.91 -17.92
CA ASP A 55 2.48 7.76 -19.32
C ASP A 55 3.98 7.47 -19.44
N PHE A 56 4.76 7.96 -18.46
CA PHE A 56 6.20 7.77 -18.39
C PHE A 56 6.70 7.85 -16.94
N TYR A 57 7.93 7.36 -16.72
CA TYR A 57 8.64 7.41 -15.45
C TYR A 57 9.82 8.37 -15.56
N VAL A 58 10.03 9.19 -14.53
CA VAL A 58 11.16 10.11 -14.39
C VAL A 58 11.88 9.86 -13.08
N ASP A 59 13.17 10.15 -12.99
CA ASP A 59 13.91 10.04 -11.74
C ASP A 59 13.33 10.95 -10.64
N ILE A 60 12.95 10.35 -9.50
CA ILE A 60 12.37 11.08 -8.36
C ILE A 60 13.38 11.11 -7.22
N ARG A 61 13.83 12.31 -6.84
CA ARG A 61 14.68 12.51 -5.66
C ARG A 61 13.86 12.38 -4.38
N TYR A 62 14.40 11.70 -3.38
CA TYR A 62 13.80 11.59 -2.06
C TYR A 62 14.87 11.52 -0.96
N ARG A 63 14.46 11.72 0.30
CA ARG A 63 15.31 11.47 1.46
C ARG A 63 14.87 10.19 2.14
N CYS A 64 15.82 9.34 2.49
CA CYS A 64 15.50 8.12 3.24
C CYS A 64 14.91 8.48 4.60
N CYS A 65 13.76 7.91 4.95
CA CYS A 65 13.11 8.20 6.23
C CYS A 65 13.84 7.65 7.46
N ASP A 66 14.77 6.69 7.29
CA ASP A 66 15.53 6.12 8.40
C ASP A 66 16.90 6.81 8.58
N CYS A 67 17.66 7.02 7.50
CA CYS A 67 19.03 7.58 7.59
C CYS A 67 19.18 9.01 7.05
N GLY A 68 18.15 9.59 6.42
CA GLY A 68 18.18 10.96 5.89
C GLY A 68 18.95 11.15 4.57
N ASN A 69 19.68 10.13 4.10
CA ASN A 69 20.48 10.22 2.87
C ASN A 69 19.63 10.62 1.65
N ALA A 70 20.21 11.48 0.82
CA ALA A 70 19.65 11.83 -0.48
C ALA A 70 19.70 10.60 -1.40
N CYS A 71 18.56 10.26 -1.97
CA CYS A 71 18.37 9.09 -2.81
C CYS A 71 17.63 9.46 -4.09
N VAL A 72 17.74 8.61 -5.10
CA VAL A 72 16.97 8.72 -6.35
C VAL A 72 16.19 7.43 -6.54
N TRP A 73 14.89 7.56 -6.77
CA TRP A 73 14.05 6.48 -7.27
C TRP A 73 14.04 6.57 -8.79
N THR A 74 14.88 5.74 -9.41
CA THR A 74 15.13 5.85 -10.84
C THR A 74 13.88 5.52 -11.64
N ALA A 75 13.77 6.07 -12.85
CA ALA A 75 12.72 5.70 -13.80
C ALA A 75 12.71 4.17 -14.04
N GLN A 76 13.88 3.55 -14.06
CA GLN A 76 14.04 2.10 -14.23
C GLN A 76 13.49 1.31 -13.03
N ASP A 77 13.82 1.72 -11.80
CA ASP A 77 13.30 1.07 -10.58
C ASP A 77 11.78 1.23 -10.47
N GLN A 78 11.24 2.38 -10.91
CA GLN A 78 9.81 2.62 -10.99
C GLN A 78 9.12 1.69 -11.98
N LYS A 79 9.67 1.58 -13.20
CA LYS A 79 9.15 0.69 -14.24
C LYS A 79 9.15 -0.77 -13.77
N TRP A 80 10.26 -1.23 -13.22
CA TRP A 80 10.37 -2.57 -12.64
C TRP A 80 9.33 -2.81 -11.53
N TRP A 81 9.19 -1.88 -10.59
CA TRP A 81 8.25 -2.02 -9.47
C TRP A 81 6.78 -2.12 -9.93
N ARG A 82 6.38 -1.26 -10.86
CA ARG A 82 4.97 -1.17 -11.29
C ARG A 82 4.60 -2.24 -12.30
N GLU A 83 5.45 -2.49 -13.29
CA GLU A 83 5.12 -3.37 -14.41
C GLU A 83 5.51 -4.84 -14.14
N GLN A 84 6.66 -5.10 -13.50
CA GLN A 84 7.14 -6.48 -13.30
C GLN A 84 6.74 -7.04 -11.94
N VAL A 85 6.89 -6.25 -10.87
CA VAL A 85 6.53 -6.68 -9.51
C VAL A 85 5.03 -6.46 -9.23
N GLN A 86 4.33 -5.73 -10.10
CA GLN A 86 2.91 -5.38 -9.92
C GLN A 86 2.63 -4.66 -8.60
N GLY A 87 3.62 -3.89 -8.15
CA GLY A 87 3.54 -3.12 -6.91
C GLY A 87 2.49 -2.02 -7.00
N ASN A 88 2.00 -1.57 -5.84
CA ASN A 88 0.98 -0.50 -5.78
C ASN A 88 1.45 0.77 -6.52
N LEU A 89 0.62 1.28 -7.44
CA LEU A 89 0.87 2.48 -8.25
C LEU A 89 1.14 3.74 -7.40
N TYR A 90 0.48 3.84 -6.24
CA TYR A 90 0.59 4.96 -5.31
C TYR A 90 1.77 4.82 -4.34
N ALA A 91 2.52 3.72 -4.40
CA ALA A 91 3.70 3.55 -3.58
C ALA A 91 4.84 4.47 -4.08
N GLY A 92 5.59 5.03 -3.13
CA GLY A 92 6.82 5.77 -3.39
C GLY A 92 8.02 5.13 -2.69
N ALA A 93 9.23 5.41 -3.20
CA ALA A 93 10.44 5.04 -2.48
C ALA A 93 10.61 5.92 -1.23
N SER A 94 10.65 5.28 -0.07
CA SER A 94 10.84 5.94 1.24
C SER A 94 12.16 5.59 1.92
N ARG A 95 12.82 4.50 1.49
CA ARG A 95 14.04 3.97 2.10
C ARG A 95 15.10 3.64 1.06
N CYS A 96 16.34 3.99 1.37
CA CYS A 96 17.50 3.62 0.56
C CYS A 96 17.67 2.09 0.50
N LYS A 97 18.48 1.60 -0.44
CA LYS A 97 18.76 0.17 -0.62
C LYS A 97 19.32 -0.46 0.67
N ASP A 98 20.23 0.22 1.34
CA ASP A 98 20.87 -0.30 2.57
C ASP A 98 19.90 -0.38 3.74
N CYS A 99 19.08 0.65 3.96
CA CYS A 99 18.06 0.63 5.00
C CYS A 99 16.98 -0.42 4.72
N ARG A 100 16.61 -0.66 3.46
CA ARG A 100 15.73 -1.77 3.08
C ARG A 100 16.37 -3.13 3.38
N ALA A 101 17.66 -3.31 3.08
CA ALA A 101 18.39 -4.55 3.37
C ALA A 101 18.48 -4.80 4.88
N ARG A 102 18.85 -3.79 5.67
CA ARG A 102 18.88 -3.86 7.14
C ARG A 102 17.52 -4.22 7.72
N HIS A 103 16.44 -3.60 7.23
CA HIS A 103 15.09 -3.94 7.68
C HIS A 103 14.69 -5.36 7.30
N ARG A 104 15.12 -5.86 6.14
CA ARG A 104 14.86 -7.24 5.71
C ARG A 104 15.61 -8.23 6.61
N ALA A 105 16.89 -8.00 6.88
CA ALA A 105 17.70 -8.84 7.76
C ALA A 105 17.13 -8.86 9.19
N TRP A 106 16.77 -7.69 9.73
CA TRP A 106 16.13 -7.59 11.04
C TRP A 106 14.80 -8.35 11.09
N ARG A 107 13.96 -8.24 10.05
CA ARG A 107 12.72 -9.02 9.97
C ARG A 107 13.00 -10.51 9.92
N GLN A 108 13.98 -10.96 9.14
CA GLN A 108 14.32 -12.38 9.06
C GLN A 108 14.82 -12.93 10.40
N SER A 109 15.64 -12.17 11.14
CA SER A 109 16.15 -12.60 12.45
C SER A 109 15.12 -12.54 13.57
N HIS A 110 14.00 -11.83 13.38
CA HIS A 110 12.91 -11.69 14.37
C HIS A 110 11.60 -12.32 13.88
N CYS A 111 11.60 -13.02 12.75
CA CYS A 111 10.45 -13.73 12.21
C CYS A 111 10.50 -15.18 12.71
N ASP A 112 9.66 -15.49 13.70
CA ASP A 112 9.40 -16.88 14.07
C ASP A 112 8.18 -17.36 13.28
N ALA A 113 8.42 -17.96 12.11
CA ALA A 113 7.37 -18.41 11.21
C ALA A 113 6.46 -19.47 11.84
N ALA A 114 7.03 -20.34 12.69
CA ALA A 114 6.28 -21.38 13.39
C ALA A 114 5.35 -20.76 14.44
N GLU A 115 5.86 -19.81 15.22
CA GLU A 115 5.04 -19.06 16.19
C GLU A 115 3.95 -18.24 15.50
N MET A 116 4.27 -17.58 14.38
CA MET A 116 3.27 -16.86 13.58
C MET A 116 2.16 -17.79 13.08
N ALA A 117 2.50 -18.99 12.62
CA ALA A 117 1.51 -19.98 12.19
C ALA A 117 0.63 -20.46 13.36
N ALA A 118 1.24 -20.72 14.52
CA ALA A 118 0.52 -21.11 15.72
C ALA A 118 -0.46 -20.01 16.19
N LEU A 119 -0.02 -18.75 16.25
CA LEU A 119 -0.88 -17.62 16.64
C LEU A 119 -2.06 -17.45 15.67
N ARG A 120 -1.86 -17.65 14.36
CA ARG A 120 -2.95 -17.61 13.37
C ARG A 120 -3.95 -18.75 13.57
N ALA A 121 -3.48 -19.94 13.95
CA ALA A 121 -4.36 -21.07 14.22
C ALA A 121 -5.27 -20.80 15.43
N LEU A 122 -4.76 -20.10 16.45
CA LEU A 122 -5.52 -19.74 17.65
C LEU A 122 -6.75 -18.86 17.36
N TRP A 123 -6.73 -18.06 16.29
CA TRP A 123 -7.87 -17.20 15.94
C TRP A 123 -9.15 -18.01 15.77
N ARG A 124 -9.08 -19.23 15.24
CA ARG A 124 -10.27 -20.05 14.96
C ARG A 124 -10.76 -20.87 16.16
N ALA A 125 -9.96 -20.96 17.22
CA ALA A 125 -10.26 -21.78 18.39
C ALA A 125 -10.80 -20.93 19.55
N ARG A 126 -11.64 -21.54 20.40
CA ARG A 126 -12.10 -20.91 21.63
C ARG A 126 -10.90 -20.75 22.59
N PRO A 127 -10.73 -19.59 23.25
CA PRO A 127 -9.57 -19.37 24.11
C PRO A 127 -9.57 -20.29 25.33
N ASP A 128 -8.51 -21.07 25.48
CA ASP A 128 -8.17 -21.79 26.70
C ASP A 128 -6.98 -21.13 27.42
N ALA A 129 -6.58 -21.69 28.56
CA ALA A 129 -5.48 -21.14 29.36
C ALA A 129 -4.13 -21.15 28.61
N ALA A 130 -3.86 -22.20 27.82
CA ALA A 130 -2.62 -22.35 27.08
C ALA A 130 -2.54 -21.33 25.92
N ALA A 131 -3.63 -21.16 25.19
CA ALA A 131 -3.76 -20.19 24.12
C ALA A 131 -3.55 -18.77 24.65
N ARG A 132 -4.15 -18.43 25.81
CA ARG A 132 -3.95 -17.13 26.45
C ARG A 132 -2.51 -16.89 26.87
N ALA A 133 -1.86 -17.89 27.47
CA ALA A 133 -0.46 -17.78 27.86
C ALA A 133 0.44 -17.50 26.64
N ARG A 134 0.18 -18.19 25.52
CA ARG A 134 0.92 -18.00 24.27
C ARG A 134 0.69 -16.61 23.67
N VAL A 135 -0.57 -16.15 23.60
CA VAL A 135 -0.90 -14.80 23.13
C VAL A 135 -0.24 -13.73 24.01
N ASN A 136 -0.24 -13.90 25.34
CA ASN A 136 0.42 -12.99 26.26
C ASN A 136 1.93 -12.94 26.08
N ALA A 137 2.58 -14.09 25.90
CA ALA A 137 4.00 -14.15 25.58
C ALA A 137 4.31 -13.43 24.25
N ALA A 138 3.49 -13.64 23.23
CA ALA A 138 3.63 -12.99 21.92
C ALA A 138 3.41 -11.47 21.98
N LEU A 139 2.52 -10.96 22.84
CA LEU A 139 2.36 -9.52 23.09
C LEU A 139 3.62 -8.87 23.67
N GLN A 140 4.38 -9.62 24.48
CA GLN A 140 5.64 -9.14 25.06
C GLN A 140 6.87 -9.38 24.15
N ALA A 141 6.68 -10.02 23.00
CA ALA A 141 7.77 -10.33 22.09
C ALA A 141 8.37 -9.06 21.45
N LYS A 142 9.70 -9.04 21.25
CA LYS A 142 10.37 -7.99 20.48
C LYS A 142 9.91 -7.96 19.02
N ALA A 143 9.49 -9.10 18.49
CA ALA A 143 9.00 -9.27 17.14
C ALA A 143 7.65 -8.54 16.95
N PRO A 144 7.56 -7.51 16.08
CA PRO A 144 6.34 -6.74 15.89
C PRO A 144 5.23 -7.54 15.22
N ASP A 145 5.59 -8.54 14.40
CA ASP A 145 4.61 -9.37 13.70
C ASP A 145 3.89 -10.31 14.66
N LEU A 146 4.60 -10.92 15.61
CA LEU A 146 4.00 -11.74 16.68
C LEU A 146 3.04 -10.91 17.53
N ARG A 147 3.49 -9.71 17.91
CA ARG A 147 2.69 -8.70 18.61
C ARG A 147 1.39 -8.35 17.87
N CYS A 148 1.47 -8.11 16.57
CA CYS A 148 0.27 -7.86 15.74
C CYS A 148 -0.67 -9.07 15.70
N LEU A 149 -0.15 -10.28 15.53
CA LEU A 149 -0.96 -11.50 15.42
C LEU A 149 -1.63 -11.85 16.76
N ALA A 150 -0.95 -11.58 17.87
CA ALA A 150 -1.49 -11.75 19.22
C ALA A 150 -2.65 -10.77 19.48
N ALA A 151 -2.50 -9.50 19.12
CA ALA A 151 -3.60 -8.53 19.22
C ALA A 151 -4.80 -8.90 18.33
N GLN A 152 -4.56 -9.43 17.13
CA GLN A 152 -5.63 -9.97 16.26
C GLN A 152 -6.34 -11.17 16.91
N ALA A 153 -5.61 -12.05 17.59
CA ALA A 153 -6.20 -13.18 18.30
C ALA A 153 -7.15 -12.72 19.41
N LEU A 154 -6.73 -11.74 20.21
CA LEU A 154 -7.58 -11.14 21.24
C LEU A 154 -8.83 -10.51 20.64
N ALA A 155 -8.68 -9.74 19.55
CA ALA A 155 -9.80 -9.06 18.90
C ALA A 155 -10.82 -10.08 18.37
N TRP A 156 -10.33 -11.15 17.75
CA TRP A 156 -11.18 -12.22 17.26
C TRP A 156 -11.91 -12.95 18.39
N TRP A 157 -11.21 -13.27 19.50
CA TRP A 157 -11.85 -13.93 20.63
C TRP A 157 -12.94 -13.09 21.29
N TRP A 158 -12.72 -11.78 21.41
CA TRP A 158 -13.74 -10.88 21.90
C TRP A 158 -14.95 -10.85 20.96
N VAL A 159 -14.73 -10.62 19.65
CA VAL A 159 -15.82 -10.50 18.67
C VAL A 159 -16.59 -11.80 18.48
N GLN A 160 -15.89 -12.94 18.41
CA GLN A 160 -16.48 -14.23 18.08
C GLN A 160 -17.05 -14.96 19.29
N PHE A 161 -16.43 -14.84 20.46
CA PHE A 161 -16.79 -15.61 21.65
C PHE A 161 -17.24 -14.74 22.83
N GLY A 162 -17.26 -13.40 22.69
CA GLY A 162 -17.63 -12.49 23.77
C GLY A 162 -16.60 -12.46 24.90
N ASP A 163 -15.33 -12.75 24.60
CA ASP A 163 -14.29 -12.92 25.62
C ASP A 163 -13.91 -11.60 26.32
N GLN A 164 -14.42 -11.40 27.53
CA GLN A 164 -14.17 -10.19 28.34
C GLN A 164 -12.70 -9.98 28.70
N PRO A 165 -11.91 -11.01 29.09
CA PRO A 165 -10.50 -10.80 29.36
C PRO A 165 -9.72 -10.33 28.13
N ALA A 166 -10.03 -10.84 26.94
CA ALA A 166 -9.41 -10.36 25.70
C ALA A 166 -9.77 -8.91 25.39
N HIS A 167 -11.02 -8.50 25.63
CA HIS A 167 -11.44 -7.10 25.49
C HIS A 167 -10.66 -6.17 26.42
N ALA A 168 -10.63 -6.47 27.73
CA ALA A 168 -9.92 -5.67 28.72
C ALA A 168 -8.43 -5.51 28.39
N GLN A 169 -7.83 -6.57 27.84
CA GLN A 169 -6.42 -6.53 27.46
C GLN A 169 -6.17 -5.71 26.19
N LEU A 170 -7.10 -5.72 25.22
CA LEU A 170 -7.04 -4.81 24.07
C LEU A 170 -7.20 -3.35 24.47
N GLU A 171 -8.12 -3.06 25.40
CA GLU A 171 -8.28 -1.72 25.96
C GLU A 171 -6.99 -1.25 26.63
N ALA A 172 -6.37 -2.09 27.48
CA ALA A 172 -5.07 -1.78 28.08
C ALA A 172 -3.98 -1.48 27.04
N LEU A 173 -3.88 -2.30 26.00
CA LEU A 173 -2.91 -2.08 24.92
C LEU A 173 -3.22 -0.81 24.10
N SER A 174 -4.50 -0.45 23.92
CA SER A 174 -4.89 0.76 23.20
C SER A 174 -4.44 2.04 23.93
N LEU A 175 -4.35 1.99 25.26
CA LEU A 175 -3.85 3.10 26.08
C LEU A 175 -2.33 3.23 25.99
N GLU A 176 -1.62 2.16 25.60
CA GLU A 176 -0.19 2.23 25.33
C GLU A 176 0.07 2.98 24.01
N ARG A 177 0.73 4.14 24.11
CA ARG A 177 1.02 5.04 22.98
C ARG A 177 1.78 4.37 21.83
N SER A 178 2.50 3.29 22.11
CA SER A 178 3.26 2.48 21.13
C SER A 178 2.37 1.54 20.30
N TRP A 179 1.15 1.27 20.73
CA TRP A 179 0.22 0.31 20.12
C TRP A 179 -1.05 0.94 19.56
N ALA A 180 -1.48 2.08 20.10
CA ALA A 180 -2.73 2.74 19.73
C ALA A 180 -2.96 2.86 18.20
N PRO A 181 -2.00 3.35 17.37
CA PRO A 181 -2.25 3.49 15.92
C PRO A 181 -2.38 2.15 15.16
N ARG A 182 -1.88 1.06 15.74
CA ARG A 182 -1.83 -0.27 15.12
C ARG A 182 -3.05 -1.10 15.49
N ILE A 183 -3.49 -1.03 16.75
CA ILE A 183 -4.71 -1.70 17.23
C ILE A 183 -5.94 -1.05 16.59
N ASP A 184 -5.99 0.27 16.52
CA ASP A 184 -7.05 1.02 15.84
C ASP A 184 -7.26 0.60 14.37
N ARG A 185 -6.19 0.19 13.68
CA ARG A 185 -6.28 -0.26 12.29
C ARG A 185 -6.84 -1.66 12.18
N ILE A 186 -6.45 -2.55 13.11
CA ILE A 186 -6.93 -3.93 13.17
C ILE A 186 -8.44 -3.93 13.48
N LEU A 187 -8.84 -3.18 14.52
CA LEU A 187 -10.25 -3.08 14.91
C LEU A 187 -11.11 -2.53 13.78
N ARG A 188 -10.66 -1.49 13.07
CA ARG A 188 -11.39 -0.94 11.91
C ARG A 188 -11.59 -1.97 10.79
N ARG A 189 -10.55 -2.72 10.44
CA ARG A 189 -10.62 -3.71 9.35
C ARG A 189 -11.54 -4.88 9.66
N GLU A 190 -11.56 -5.35 10.91
CA GLU A 190 -12.42 -6.46 11.33
C GLU A 190 -13.88 -6.02 11.55
N LEU A 191 -14.11 -4.79 12.02
CA LEU A 191 -15.46 -4.20 12.13
C LEU A 191 -16.11 -3.96 10.76
N GLU A 192 -15.33 -3.66 9.72
CA GLU A 192 -15.81 -3.54 8.34
C GLU A 192 -16.32 -4.87 7.75
N LEU A 193 -15.94 -6.03 8.33
CA LEU A 193 -16.31 -7.37 7.83
C LEU A 193 -17.61 -7.94 8.44
N ARG A 194 -18.31 -7.23 9.34
CA ARG A 194 -19.63 -7.64 9.87
C ARG A 194 -20.59 -6.45 10.04
N PRO A 195 -21.67 -6.34 9.24
CA PRO A 195 -22.70 -5.33 9.47
C PRO A 195 -23.50 -5.70 10.73
N GLY A 196 -23.39 -4.89 11.80
CA GLY A 196 -24.19 -5.07 13.01
C GLY A 196 -23.59 -4.59 14.33
N VAL A 197 -22.32 -4.18 14.37
CA VAL A 197 -21.68 -3.66 15.59
C VAL A 197 -21.11 -2.27 15.31
N HIS A 198 -21.90 -1.22 15.50
CA HIS A 198 -21.44 0.17 15.36
C HIS A 198 -21.59 0.99 16.63
N ARG A 199 -20.43 1.39 17.16
CA ARG A 199 -20.01 2.68 17.79
C ARG A 199 -18.74 2.30 18.56
N VAL A 200 -17.53 2.70 18.20
CA VAL A 200 -16.97 4.02 17.84
C VAL A 200 -15.71 3.78 16.99
N CYS A 201 -15.49 4.59 15.94
CA CYS A 201 -14.18 5.02 15.39
C CYS A 201 -14.34 5.51 13.94
N ARG A 202 -14.76 6.76 13.79
CA ARG A 202 -14.57 7.53 12.54
C ARG A 202 -13.15 8.12 12.59
N VAL A 203 -12.42 8.04 11.46
CA VAL A 203 -11.25 8.83 11.02
C VAL A 203 -10.14 7.94 10.41
N VAL A 204 -10.19 7.87 9.08
CA VAL A 204 -9.08 7.90 8.11
C VAL A 204 -8.30 6.61 7.82
N SER A 205 -8.54 6.18 6.58
CA SER A 205 -7.70 5.37 5.70
C SER A 205 -6.28 5.93 5.55
N TYR A 206 -5.29 5.05 5.67
CA TYR A 206 -3.86 5.26 5.43
C TYR A 206 -3.12 6.27 6.34
N PRO A 207 -1.87 5.96 6.77
CA PRO A 207 -0.91 7.02 6.96
C PRO A 207 -0.57 7.55 5.55
N ARG A 208 -1.32 8.56 5.12
CA ARG A 208 -0.73 9.62 4.31
C ARG A 208 0.34 10.20 5.23
N VAL A 209 1.60 9.95 4.90
CA VAL A 209 2.70 10.81 5.36
C VAL A 209 2.37 12.19 4.81
N THR A 210 1.66 13.00 5.58
CA THR A 210 1.62 14.45 5.35
C THR A 210 2.99 14.97 5.71
N MET A 211 3.80 15.18 4.67
CA MET A 211 4.80 16.23 4.70
C MET A 211 4.13 17.54 5.13
N GLY A 212 4.79 18.28 6.02
CA GLY A 212 4.56 19.70 6.20
C GLY A 212 3.51 20.09 7.24
N ALA A 213 3.92 20.14 8.51
CA ALA A 213 3.51 21.22 9.39
C ALA A 213 4.79 21.73 10.08
N ALA A 214 5.42 22.70 9.43
CA ALA A 214 6.30 23.61 10.12
C ALA A 214 5.43 24.47 11.03
N LEU A 215 5.75 24.49 12.32
CA LEU A 215 5.54 25.66 13.17
C LEU A 215 6.93 26.03 13.67
N PRO A 216 7.39 27.25 13.36
CA PRO A 216 7.72 28.15 14.45
C PRO A 216 6.98 29.48 14.29
N GLY A 217 6.93 30.22 15.39
CA GLY A 217 6.01 31.33 15.62
C GLY A 217 6.21 32.58 14.77
N HIS A 218 5.25 33.49 15.04
CA HIS A 218 4.99 34.83 14.50
C HIS A 218 4.17 34.87 13.22
#